data_AF-A0A7K4GYJ4-F1
#
_entry.id   AF-A0A7K4GYJ4-F1
#
_cell.length_a   1.000
_cell.length_b   1.000
_cell.length_c   1.000
_cell.angle_alpha   90.00
_cell.angle_beta   90.00
_cell.angle_gamma   90.00
#
_symmetry.space_group_name_H-M   'P 1'
#
loop_
_entity.id
_entity.type
_entity.pdbx_description
1 polymer ?
#
loop_
_entity_poly.entity_id
_entity_poly.type
_entity_poly.pdbx_seq_one_letter_code
_entity_poly.pdbx_strand_id
1 'polypeptide(L)'
;MSKSKKNIVEEMVEEIVEDEVQLKEEPKVPKPTDPKWVEYVLDQLANHELISGAPTTDGLRRVTEKVFGEIIESDTEILEIPKLAFSGKASAKHTLRIRKYDNTREGLAKWDMGDDLITVSACVDVVGERLPSPFNQHLVSTACTRAEGKALRRALKIRVQTAEELANSDEDDNKTLKEPINDQQIVAIKTMCKRNDVDLIKFVRSYPNSDKVESIREVKNLEGRLMINKLSSFQREGTPEEFVGYNDNWEEEFGV
;
A
#
# COMPACT_ATOMS: atom_id res chain seq x y z
N MET A 1 -3.27 -77.15 -23.55
CA MET A 1 -3.81 -76.54 -22.32
C MET A 1 -2.70 -76.63 -21.28
N SER A 2 -2.22 -75.63 -20.55
CA SER A 2 -2.70 -74.30 -20.20
C SER A 2 -1.47 -73.43 -19.90
N LYS A 3 -1.51 -72.15 -20.27
CA LYS A 3 -0.53 -71.12 -19.89
C LYS A 3 -0.75 -70.76 -18.41
N SER A 4 0.32 -70.61 -17.63
CA SER A 4 0.32 -69.87 -16.36
C SER A 4 1.70 -69.22 -16.23
N LYS A 5 1.95 -68.03 -16.77
CA LYS A 5 1.70 -66.73 -16.12
C LYS A 5 2.00 -66.76 -14.62
N LYS A 6 3.25 -66.52 -14.25
CA LYS A 6 3.68 -65.81 -13.03
C LYS A 6 5.15 -65.42 -13.17
N ASN A 7 5.50 -64.29 -12.58
CA ASN A 7 6.82 -63.64 -12.52
C ASN A 7 7.19 -62.70 -13.69
N ILE A 8 6.30 -61.74 -13.96
CA ILE A 8 6.65 -60.44 -14.57
C ILE A 8 6.70 -59.32 -13.49
N VAL A 9 6.33 -59.63 -12.24
CA VAL A 9 6.17 -58.64 -11.17
C VAL A 9 7.46 -58.40 -10.37
N GLU A 10 8.48 -59.26 -10.50
CA GLU A 10 9.73 -59.16 -9.73
C GLU A 10 10.79 -58.27 -10.39
N GLU A 11 10.61 -57.85 -11.64
CA GLU A 11 11.64 -57.10 -12.39
C GLU A 11 11.37 -55.58 -12.47
N MET A 12 10.23 -55.11 -11.94
CA MET A 12 9.90 -53.67 -11.85
C MET A 12 10.30 -53.05 -10.50
N VAL A 13 11.41 -53.50 -9.92
CA VAL A 13 12.09 -52.77 -8.82
C VAL A 13 12.97 -51.70 -9.46
N GLU A 14 12.36 -50.83 -10.27
CA GLU A 14 12.97 -49.57 -10.69
C GLU A 14 12.93 -48.62 -9.50
N GLU A 15 14.13 -48.27 -9.03
CA GLU A 15 14.50 -46.98 -8.43
C GLU A 15 13.32 -46.05 -8.10
N ILE A 16 12.79 -46.20 -6.89
CA ILE A 16 12.08 -45.11 -6.25
C ILE A 16 13.18 -44.18 -5.73
N VAL A 17 13.58 -43.23 -6.57
CA VAL A 17 14.34 -42.06 -6.14
C VAL A 17 13.42 -41.29 -5.21
N GLU A 18 13.72 -41.32 -3.90
CA GLU A 18 13.11 -40.42 -2.92
C GLU A 18 13.54 -38.99 -3.28
N ASP A 19 12.75 -38.33 -4.12
CA ASP A 19 12.79 -36.88 -4.25
C ASP A 19 12.34 -36.30 -2.90
N GLU A 20 13.32 -35.93 -2.06
CA GLU A 20 13.08 -35.04 -0.92
C GLU A 20 12.51 -33.73 -1.46
N VAL A 21 11.17 -33.62 -1.43
CA VAL A 21 10.47 -32.36 -1.66
C VAL A 21 10.88 -31.42 -0.54
N GLN A 22 11.89 -30.58 -0.80
CA GLN A 22 12.21 -29.45 0.06
C GLN A 22 10.99 -28.54 0.10
N LEU A 23 10.20 -28.65 1.18
CA LEU A 23 9.16 -27.70 1.54
C LEU A 23 9.84 -26.34 1.70
N LYS A 24 9.78 -25.51 0.65
CA LYS A 24 10.13 -24.09 0.77
C LYS A 24 9.19 -23.51 1.81
N GLU A 25 9.74 -23.07 2.94
CA GLU A 25 8.98 -22.33 3.95
C GLU A 25 8.35 -21.12 3.25
N GLU A 26 7.01 -21.08 3.23
CA GLU A 26 6.31 -19.92 2.69
C GLU A 26 6.61 -18.69 3.54
N PRO A 27 6.79 -17.51 2.92
CA PRO A 27 7.12 -16.30 3.64
C PRO A 27 6.02 -15.97 4.66
N LYS A 28 6.42 -15.88 5.92
CA LYS A 28 5.53 -15.59 7.04
C LYS A 28 4.92 -14.20 6.86
N VAL A 29 3.60 -14.13 6.71
CA VAL A 29 2.86 -12.86 6.60
C VAL A 29 3.07 -12.05 7.89
N PRO A 30 3.53 -10.78 7.80
CA PRO A 30 3.71 -9.95 8.99
C PRO A 30 2.37 -9.65 9.64
N LYS A 31 2.37 -9.49 10.96
CA LYS A 31 1.18 -9.10 11.72
C LYS A 31 0.97 -7.58 11.64
N PRO A 32 -0.26 -7.08 11.84
CA PRO A 32 -0.53 -5.64 11.93
C PRO A 32 0.24 -4.85 13.00
N THR A 33 0.89 -5.55 13.93
CA THR A 33 1.74 -4.97 14.98
C THR A 33 3.22 -4.93 14.59
N ASP A 34 3.61 -5.59 13.51
CA ASP A 34 5.00 -5.70 13.09
C ASP A 34 5.42 -4.44 12.32
N PRO A 35 6.66 -3.94 12.50
CA PRO A 35 7.12 -2.73 11.81
C PRO A 35 7.00 -2.79 10.28
N LYS A 36 7.20 -3.96 9.68
CA LYS A 36 7.12 -4.18 8.22
C LYS A 36 5.69 -4.34 7.69
N TRP A 37 4.67 -4.21 8.54
CA TRP A 37 3.27 -4.37 8.13
C TRP A 37 2.84 -3.36 7.07
N VAL A 38 3.20 -2.09 7.25
CA VAL A 38 2.80 -1.02 6.31
C VAL A 38 3.36 -1.31 4.92
N GLU A 39 4.63 -1.71 4.84
CA GLU A 39 5.30 -2.08 3.59
C GLU A 39 4.64 -3.28 2.93
N TYR A 40 4.35 -4.33 3.71
CA TYR A 40 3.65 -5.51 3.21
C TYR A 40 2.30 -5.17 2.59
N VAL A 41 1.50 -4.31 3.25
CA VAL A 41 0.19 -3.87 2.75
C VAL A 41 0.36 -3.07 1.45
N LEU A 42 1.29 -2.12 1.41
CA LEU A 42 1.52 -1.30 0.22
C LEU A 42 2.07 -2.12 -0.95
N ASP A 43 2.90 -3.14 -0.70
CA ASP A 43 3.42 -4.06 -1.73
C ASP A 43 2.29 -4.85 -2.42
N GLN A 44 1.10 -4.97 -1.81
CA GLN A 44 -0.04 -5.63 -2.45
C GLN A 44 -0.77 -4.77 -3.50
N LEU A 45 -0.48 -3.47 -3.58
CA LEU A 45 -1.11 -2.54 -4.52
C LEU A 45 -0.54 -2.67 -5.92
N ALA A 46 -1.40 -2.67 -6.93
CA ALA A 46 -0.99 -2.54 -8.31
C ALA A 46 -0.45 -1.12 -8.60
N ASN A 47 0.33 -0.97 -9.67
CA ASN A 47 0.95 0.32 -9.99
C ASN A 47 -0.08 1.43 -10.27
N HIS A 48 -1.22 1.09 -10.89
CA HIS A 48 -2.30 2.05 -11.15
C HIS A 48 -3.10 2.44 -9.89
N GLU A 49 -2.88 1.74 -8.78
CA GLU A 49 -3.50 2.02 -7.48
C GLU A 49 -2.62 2.91 -6.59
N LEU A 50 -1.44 3.33 -7.09
CA LEU A 50 -0.54 4.29 -6.45
C LEU A 50 -0.49 5.57 -7.26
N ILE A 51 -0.80 6.69 -6.62
CA ILE A 51 -0.67 8.03 -7.21
C ILE A 51 0.36 8.79 -6.40
N SER A 52 1.49 9.13 -7.02
CA SER A 52 2.62 9.78 -6.36
C SER A 52 3.00 9.07 -5.04
N GLY A 53 3.10 7.73 -5.09
CA GLY A 53 3.49 6.90 -3.95
C GLY A 53 2.42 6.74 -2.85
N ALA A 54 1.27 7.41 -2.96
CA ALA A 54 0.15 7.25 -2.05
C ALA A 54 -0.86 6.23 -2.61
N PRO A 55 -1.46 5.37 -1.76
CA PRO A 55 -2.48 4.44 -2.19
C PRO A 55 -3.77 5.17 -2.54
N THR A 56 -4.46 4.71 -3.57
CA THR A 56 -5.85 5.12 -3.87
C THR A 56 -6.82 4.47 -2.89
N THR A 57 -7.97 5.10 -2.68
CA THR A 57 -9.04 4.52 -1.86
C THR A 57 -9.51 3.17 -2.42
N ASP A 58 -9.66 3.08 -3.74
CA ASP A 58 -10.04 1.84 -4.44
C ASP A 58 -9.00 0.73 -4.26
N GLY A 59 -7.71 1.05 -4.41
CA GLY A 59 -6.64 0.09 -4.16
C GLY A 59 -6.63 -0.44 -2.73
N LEU A 60 -6.87 0.44 -1.74
CA LEU A 60 -7.00 0.00 -0.34
C LEU A 60 -8.22 -0.88 -0.11
N ARG A 61 -9.33 -0.64 -0.81
CA ARG A 61 -10.53 -1.49 -0.71
C ARG A 61 -10.20 -2.91 -1.14
N ARG A 62 -9.60 -3.07 -2.32
CA ARG A 62 -9.18 -4.38 -2.84
C ARG A 62 -8.14 -5.04 -1.94
N VAL A 63 -7.14 -4.30 -1.48
CA VAL A 63 -6.10 -4.83 -0.58
C VAL A 63 -6.71 -5.25 0.76
N THR A 64 -7.67 -4.51 1.30
CA THR A 64 -8.38 -4.89 2.52
C THR A 64 -9.04 -6.26 2.38
N GLU A 65 -9.76 -6.49 1.28
CA GLU A 65 -10.37 -7.80 1.02
C GLU A 65 -9.35 -8.91 0.73
N LYS A 66 -8.16 -8.56 0.26
CA LYS A 66 -7.07 -9.51 0.01
C LYS A 66 -6.37 -9.95 1.29
N VAL A 67 -5.98 -9.01 2.15
CA VAL A 67 -5.06 -9.29 3.28
C VAL A 67 -5.71 -9.30 4.65
N PHE A 68 -6.95 -8.84 4.77
CA PHE A 68 -7.55 -8.57 6.08
C PHE A 68 -8.92 -9.23 6.26
N GLY A 69 -9.84 -9.04 5.33
CA GLY A 69 -11.17 -9.65 5.43
C GLY A 69 -12.19 -9.07 4.45
N GLU A 70 -13.30 -9.79 4.29
CA GLU A 70 -14.43 -9.44 3.42
C GLU A 70 -15.16 -8.20 3.97
N ILE A 71 -15.34 -7.16 3.13
CA ILE A 71 -16.13 -5.98 3.49
C ILE A 71 -17.60 -6.32 3.29
N ILE A 72 -18.32 -6.56 4.38
CA ILE A 72 -19.74 -6.93 4.33
C ILE A 72 -20.69 -5.71 4.30
N GLU A 73 -20.22 -4.56 4.78
CA GLU A 73 -20.97 -3.31 4.82
C GLU A 73 -20.02 -2.13 4.61
N SER A 74 -20.43 -1.20 3.76
CA SER A 74 -19.69 0.02 3.43
C SER A 74 -20.69 1.14 3.23
N ASP A 75 -20.92 1.93 4.29
CA ASP A 75 -21.94 2.97 4.33
C ASP A 75 -21.34 4.36 4.60
N THR A 76 -21.94 5.39 4.01
CA THR A 76 -21.53 6.78 4.23
C THR A 76 -22.69 7.63 4.73
N GLU A 77 -22.53 8.15 5.93
CA GLU A 77 -23.43 9.13 6.54
C GLU A 77 -22.93 10.54 6.20
N ILE A 78 -23.76 11.33 5.51
CA ILE A 78 -23.47 12.74 5.22
C ILE A 78 -23.85 13.59 6.43
N LEU A 79 -22.84 14.19 7.06
CA LEU A 79 -23.01 15.00 8.27
C LEU A 79 -23.24 16.49 7.94
N GLU A 80 -22.63 16.97 6.86
CA GLU A 80 -22.77 18.37 6.43
C GLU A 80 -22.71 18.47 4.91
N ILE A 81 -23.63 19.28 4.35
CA ILE A 81 -23.74 19.56 2.91
C ILE A 81 -23.38 21.04 2.70
N PRO A 82 -22.61 21.38 1.66
CA PRO A 82 -22.23 22.76 1.37
C PRO A 82 -23.47 23.64 1.12
N LYS A 83 -23.61 24.72 1.88
CA LYS A 83 -24.72 25.69 1.75
C LYS A 83 -24.54 26.67 0.58
N LEU A 84 -23.31 26.84 0.12
CA LEU A 84 -22.92 27.69 -1.02
C LEU A 84 -22.08 26.84 -1.97
N ALA A 85 -22.29 27.01 -3.27
CA ALA A 85 -21.43 26.41 -4.27
C ALA A 85 -20.02 27.03 -4.16
N PHE A 86 -18.98 26.22 -4.22
CA PHE A 86 -17.55 26.58 -4.26
C PHE A 86 -16.85 27.01 -2.96
N SER A 87 -17.53 27.63 -1.98
CA SER A 87 -16.94 28.02 -0.68
C SER A 87 -17.46 27.20 0.51
N GLY A 88 -18.19 26.13 0.23
CA GLY A 88 -18.79 25.27 1.26
C GLY A 88 -17.82 24.23 1.84
N LYS A 89 -18.18 23.75 3.03
CA LYS A 89 -17.61 22.56 3.65
C LYS A 89 -18.57 21.38 3.45
N ALA A 90 -18.04 20.19 3.20
CA ALA A 90 -18.77 18.93 3.28
C ALA A 90 -18.13 18.04 4.34
N SER A 91 -18.94 17.34 5.12
CA SER A 91 -18.47 16.43 6.16
C SER A 91 -19.16 15.09 5.98
N ALA A 92 -18.38 14.01 5.98
CA ALA A 92 -18.88 12.66 5.80
C ALA A 92 -18.26 11.73 6.84
N LYS A 93 -19.06 10.78 7.31
CA LYS A 93 -18.61 9.65 8.12
C LYS A 93 -18.82 8.38 7.34
N HIS A 94 -17.76 7.65 7.10
CA HIS A 94 -17.82 6.34 6.46
C HIS A 94 -17.67 5.24 7.51
N THR A 95 -18.50 4.21 7.44
CA THR A 95 -18.48 3.06 8.34
C THR A 95 -18.33 1.78 7.53
N LEU A 96 -17.30 1.01 7.87
CA LEU A 96 -17.03 -0.31 7.33
C LEU A 96 -17.37 -1.36 8.37
N ARG A 97 -18.00 -2.45 7.94
CA ARG A 97 -18.02 -3.71 8.69
C ARG A 97 -17.30 -4.76 7.89
N ILE A 98 -16.33 -5.39 8.54
CA ILE A 98 -15.42 -6.32 7.89
C ILE A 98 -15.44 -7.62 8.69
N ARG A 99 -15.68 -8.72 7.98
CA ARG A 99 -15.50 -10.07 8.52
C ARG A 99 -14.05 -10.46 8.30
N LYS A 100 -13.27 -10.54 9.37
CA LYS A 100 -11.85 -10.91 9.28
C LYS A 100 -11.69 -12.34 8.79
N TYR A 101 -10.62 -12.58 8.05
CA TYR A 101 -10.13 -13.94 7.85
C TYR A 101 -9.48 -14.45 9.14
N ASP A 102 -9.69 -15.72 9.46
CA ASP A 102 -9.04 -16.37 10.60
C ASP A 102 -7.52 -16.36 10.38
N ASN A 103 -6.79 -15.72 11.30
CA ASN A 103 -5.33 -15.61 11.23
C ASN A 103 -4.59 -16.90 11.63
N THR A 104 -5.30 -18.01 11.88
CA THR A 104 -4.69 -19.25 12.39
C THR A 104 -4.42 -20.35 11.37
N ARG A 105 -4.81 -20.20 10.11
CA ARG A 105 -4.40 -21.13 9.04
C ARG A 105 -4.49 -20.45 7.69
N GLU A 106 -3.60 -20.89 6.82
CA GLU A 106 -3.63 -20.75 5.36
C GLU A 106 -5.00 -20.31 4.84
N GLY A 107 -4.98 -19.25 4.00
CA GLY A 107 -6.15 -18.81 3.28
C GLY A 107 -6.88 -20.00 2.64
N LEU A 108 -8.20 -19.85 2.57
CA LEU A 108 -9.21 -20.77 2.03
C LEU A 108 -9.89 -21.69 3.05
N ALA A 109 -11.15 -21.33 3.29
CA ALA A 109 -12.26 -22.24 3.56
C ALA A 109 -12.32 -22.91 4.94
N LYS A 110 -12.64 -22.13 5.99
CA LYS A 110 -13.59 -22.60 7.03
C LYS A 110 -14.53 -21.48 7.45
N TRP A 111 -15.81 -21.65 7.10
CA TRP A 111 -16.95 -20.85 7.55
C TRP A 111 -17.39 -21.26 8.95
N ASP A 112 -16.46 -21.37 9.91
CA ASP A 112 -16.79 -21.91 11.23
C ASP A 112 -17.03 -20.77 12.24
N MET A 113 -18.30 -20.37 12.30
CA MET A 113 -19.07 -19.77 13.42
C MET A 113 -18.31 -19.11 14.59
N GLY A 114 -17.41 -18.17 14.28
CA GLY A 114 -17.01 -17.08 15.14
C GLY A 114 -16.99 -15.81 14.31
N ASP A 115 -18.05 -14.99 14.38
CA ASP A 115 -18.11 -13.73 13.66
C ASP A 115 -17.09 -12.73 14.26
N ASP A 116 -15.83 -12.81 13.82
CA ASP A 116 -14.82 -11.77 14.03
C ASP A 116 -15.13 -10.56 13.13
N LEU A 117 -16.31 -9.99 13.39
CA LEU A 117 -16.81 -8.78 12.78
C LEU A 117 -16.14 -7.60 13.46
N ILE A 118 -15.41 -6.83 12.68
CA ILE A 118 -14.96 -5.52 13.11
C ILE A 118 -15.83 -4.44 12.49
N THR A 119 -16.02 -3.36 13.23
CA THR A 119 -16.64 -2.13 12.72
C THR A 119 -15.64 -1.00 12.87
N VAL A 120 -15.38 -0.30 11.78
CA VAL A 120 -14.44 0.82 11.75
C VAL A 120 -15.12 1.99 11.07
N SER A 121 -15.13 3.13 11.73
CA SER A 121 -15.65 4.37 11.14
C SER A 121 -14.57 5.44 11.06
N ALA A 122 -14.69 6.33 10.08
CA ALA A 122 -13.86 7.53 9.97
C ALA A 122 -14.69 8.72 9.50
N CYS A 123 -14.37 9.90 10.05
CA CYS A 123 -14.94 11.16 9.63
C CYS A 123 -13.88 12.02 8.95
N VAL A 124 -14.31 12.76 7.93
CA VAL A 124 -13.50 13.73 7.19
C VAL A 124 -14.30 14.99 6.96
N ASP A 125 -13.61 16.12 7.04
CA ASP A 125 -14.08 17.42 6.58
C ASP A 125 -13.34 17.78 5.28
N VAL A 126 -14.09 18.30 4.31
CA VAL A 126 -13.58 18.75 3.02
C VAL A 126 -14.01 20.18 2.80
N VAL A 127 -13.06 21.06 2.50
CA VAL A 127 -13.29 22.48 2.23
C VAL A 127 -13.05 22.73 0.74
N GLY A 128 -14.04 23.26 0.03
CA GLY A 128 -13.98 23.38 -1.43
C GLY A 128 -12.86 24.27 -1.96
N GLU A 129 -12.53 25.35 -1.25
CA GLU A 129 -11.44 26.27 -1.60
C GLU A 129 -10.06 25.61 -1.58
N ARG A 130 -9.91 24.54 -0.79
CA ARG A 130 -8.68 23.77 -0.67
C ARG A 130 -8.57 22.63 -1.66
N LEU A 131 -9.57 22.42 -2.52
CA LEU A 131 -9.55 21.33 -3.48
C LEU A 131 -9.16 21.80 -4.88
N PRO A 132 -8.36 21.02 -5.63
CA PRO A 132 -8.16 21.28 -7.04
C PRO A 132 -9.45 21.04 -7.85
N SER A 133 -9.58 21.74 -8.97
CA SER A 133 -10.62 21.44 -9.97
C SER A 133 -10.34 20.08 -10.64
N PRO A 134 -11.35 19.23 -10.92
CA PRO A 134 -12.79 19.45 -10.76
C PRO A 134 -13.35 19.00 -9.40
N PHE A 135 -12.52 18.49 -8.48
CA PHE A 135 -12.99 17.91 -7.21
C PHE A 135 -13.69 18.92 -6.30
N ASN A 136 -13.33 20.21 -6.41
CA ASN A 136 -14.01 21.31 -5.72
C ASN A 136 -15.49 21.49 -6.13
N GLN A 137 -15.92 20.90 -7.25
CA GLN A 137 -17.32 20.91 -7.71
C GLN A 137 -18.15 19.76 -7.11
N HIS A 138 -17.48 18.73 -6.54
CA HIS A 138 -18.09 17.50 -6.07
C HIS A 138 -17.77 17.23 -4.59
N LEU A 139 -17.97 18.24 -3.74
CA LEU A 139 -17.53 18.22 -2.33
C LEU A 139 -18.04 17.01 -1.54
N VAL A 140 -19.32 16.68 -1.68
CA VAL A 140 -19.93 15.54 -0.99
C VAL A 140 -19.27 14.23 -1.44
N SER A 141 -19.12 14.03 -2.75
CA SER A 141 -18.46 12.83 -3.29
C SER A 141 -17.00 12.74 -2.83
N THR A 142 -16.26 13.84 -2.84
CA THR A 142 -14.88 13.90 -2.34
C THR A 142 -14.81 13.56 -0.85
N ALA A 143 -15.76 14.07 -0.04
CA ALA A 143 -15.85 13.74 1.37
C ALA A 143 -16.14 12.26 1.60
N CYS A 144 -17.04 11.64 0.82
CA CYS A 144 -17.31 10.21 0.88
C CYS A 144 -16.05 9.38 0.60
N THR A 145 -15.36 9.65 -0.52
CA THR A 145 -14.17 8.89 -0.91
C THR A 145 -13.04 9.05 0.11
N ARG A 146 -12.78 10.27 0.62
CA ARG A 146 -11.77 10.47 1.67
C ARG A 146 -12.13 9.79 2.98
N ALA A 147 -13.40 9.83 3.39
CA ALA A 147 -13.86 9.18 4.61
C ALA A 147 -13.72 7.65 4.51
N GLU A 148 -14.05 7.08 3.36
CA GLU A 148 -13.83 5.66 3.07
C GLU A 148 -12.34 5.30 3.15
N GLY A 149 -11.48 6.03 2.41
CA GLY A 149 -10.04 5.81 2.43
C GLY A 149 -9.49 5.81 3.85
N LYS A 150 -9.88 6.80 4.66
CA LYS A 150 -9.49 6.88 6.07
C LYS A 150 -10.03 5.71 6.93
N ALA A 151 -11.24 5.21 6.66
CA ALA A 151 -11.80 4.04 7.35
C ALA A 151 -11.02 2.76 6.99
N LEU A 152 -10.71 2.55 5.71
CA LEU A 152 -9.89 1.42 5.22
C LEU A 152 -8.51 1.43 5.87
N ARG A 153 -7.87 2.59 5.94
CA ARG A 153 -6.57 2.75 6.61
C ARG A 153 -6.61 2.42 8.09
N ARG A 154 -7.68 2.82 8.78
CA ARG A 154 -7.91 2.46 10.19
C ARG A 154 -8.10 0.95 10.35
N ALA A 155 -8.84 0.30 9.45
CA ALA A 155 -9.03 -1.15 9.46
C ALA A 155 -7.69 -1.88 9.26
N LEU A 156 -6.92 -1.45 8.27
CA LEU A 156 -5.58 -1.96 7.97
C LEU A 156 -4.49 -1.50 8.95
N LYS A 157 -4.79 -0.61 9.91
CA LYS A 157 -3.81 -0.03 10.85
C LYS A 157 -2.58 0.62 10.19
N ILE A 158 -2.77 1.23 9.02
CA ILE A 158 -1.71 1.97 8.31
C ILE A 158 -1.86 3.48 8.50
N ARG A 159 -0.74 4.21 8.53
CA ARG A 159 -0.71 5.67 8.77
C ARG A 159 -0.68 6.51 7.48
N VAL A 160 -0.22 5.93 6.38
CA VAL A 160 -0.07 6.55 5.06
C VAL A 160 -1.41 7.12 4.58
N GLN A 161 -1.52 8.39 4.25
CA GLN A 161 -2.75 8.99 3.72
C GLN A 161 -3.04 8.50 2.29
N THR A 162 -4.31 8.40 1.92
CA THR A 162 -4.66 8.07 0.52
C THR A 162 -4.37 9.24 -0.41
N ALA A 163 -4.26 8.95 -1.71
CA ALA A 163 -4.08 9.96 -2.75
C ALA A 163 -5.20 11.03 -2.69
N GLU A 164 -6.43 10.60 -2.44
CA GLU A 164 -7.57 11.51 -2.36
C GLU A 164 -7.47 12.45 -1.16
N GLU A 165 -6.91 12.01 -0.03
CA GLU A 165 -6.68 12.84 1.16
C GLU A 165 -5.59 13.90 0.96
N LEU A 166 -4.59 13.58 0.13
CA LEU A 166 -3.46 14.47 -0.17
C LEU A 166 -3.78 15.53 -1.24
N ALA A 167 -4.83 15.32 -2.05
CA ALA A 167 -5.20 16.21 -3.13
C ALA A 167 -5.78 17.56 -2.62
N ASN A 168 -4.94 18.47 -2.14
CA ASN A 168 -5.33 19.83 -1.80
C ASN A 168 -4.59 20.85 -2.70
N SER A 169 -5.14 22.06 -2.83
CA SER A 169 -4.53 23.17 -3.57
C SER A 169 -3.30 23.73 -2.85
N ASP A 170 -2.36 24.24 -3.63
CA ASP A 170 -0.95 24.48 -3.28
C ASP A 170 -0.69 25.57 -2.20
N GLU A 171 -1.72 26.22 -1.62
CA GLU A 171 -1.50 27.38 -0.75
C GLU A 171 -0.91 27.04 0.63
N ASP A 172 -1.16 25.83 1.16
CA ASP A 172 -0.57 25.33 2.43
C ASP A 172 0.87 24.77 2.24
N ASP A 173 1.37 24.67 0.99
CA ASP A 173 2.61 23.93 0.72
C ASP A 173 3.87 24.71 1.08
N ASN A 174 3.92 26.03 0.90
CA ASN A 174 5.17 26.82 1.00
C ASN A 174 5.92 26.68 2.33
N LYS A 175 5.22 26.42 3.43
CA LYS A 175 5.84 26.18 4.75
C LYS A 175 6.37 24.76 4.87
N THR A 176 5.57 23.78 4.44
CA THR A 176 5.86 22.34 4.45
C THR A 176 7.02 21.98 3.52
N LEU A 177 7.22 22.70 2.41
CA LEU A 177 8.31 22.42 1.45
C LEU A 177 9.71 22.48 2.06
N LYS A 178 9.90 23.27 3.13
CA LYS A 178 11.19 23.44 3.82
C LYS A 178 11.38 22.46 4.98
N GLU A 179 10.33 21.77 5.39
CA GLU A 179 10.41 20.78 6.46
C GLU A 179 11.17 19.53 5.96
N PRO A 180 11.73 18.74 6.88
CA PRO A 180 12.29 17.43 6.55
C PRO A 180 11.26 16.54 5.85
N ILE A 181 11.76 15.57 5.08
CA ILE A 181 10.94 14.53 4.47
C ILE A 181 10.13 13.80 5.55
N ASN A 182 8.87 13.49 5.26
CA ASN A 182 8.00 12.81 6.20
C ASN A 182 8.06 11.28 6.04
N ASP A 183 7.64 10.54 7.06
CA ASP A 183 7.69 9.07 7.06
C ASP A 183 6.90 8.45 5.89
N GLN A 184 5.80 9.08 5.47
CA GLN A 184 5.01 8.60 4.33
C GLN A 184 5.79 8.71 3.02
N GLN A 185 6.55 9.77 2.82
CA GLN A 185 7.42 9.95 1.66
C GLN A 185 8.57 8.95 1.68
N ILE A 186 9.18 8.68 2.83
CA ILE A 186 10.23 7.65 2.98
C ILE A 186 9.69 6.28 2.57
N VAL A 187 8.53 5.88 3.10
CA VAL A 187 7.86 4.62 2.76
C VAL A 187 7.53 4.56 1.26
N ALA A 188 7.03 5.66 0.69
CA ALA A 188 6.73 5.74 -0.74
C ALA A 188 8.00 5.56 -1.60
N ILE A 189 9.09 6.28 -1.28
CA ILE A 189 10.38 6.16 -1.98
C ILE A 189 10.89 4.73 -1.88
N LYS A 190 10.92 4.14 -0.68
CA LYS A 190 11.33 2.75 -0.46
C LYS A 190 10.54 1.78 -1.34
N THR A 191 9.21 1.88 -1.30
CA THR A 191 8.30 1.01 -2.05
C THR A 191 8.50 1.16 -3.56
N MET A 192 8.63 2.40 -4.04
CA MET A 192 8.83 2.67 -5.46
C MET A 192 10.21 2.20 -5.94
N CYS A 193 11.27 2.41 -5.15
CA CYS A 193 12.62 1.94 -5.47
C CYS A 193 12.67 0.43 -5.56
N LYS A 194 12.08 -0.28 -4.58
CA LYS A 194 11.99 -1.75 -4.60
C LYS A 194 11.26 -2.28 -5.85
N ARG A 195 10.14 -1.66 -6.21
CA ARG A 195 9.34 -2.06 -7.38
C ARG A 195 10.04 -1.83 -8.71
N ASN A 196 10.83 -0.77 -8.79
CA ASN A 196 11.55 -0.37 -10.00
C ASN A 196 12.99 -0.94 -10.04
N ASP A 197 13.39 -1.74 -9.05
CA ASP A 197 14.77 -2.21 -8.87
C ASP A 197 15.81 -1.08 -8.89
N VAL A 198 15.58 -0.05 -8.06
CA VAL A 198 16.42 1.16 -7.97
C VAL A 198 17.23 1.16 -6.68
N ASP A 199 18.55 1.35 -6.78
CA ASP A 199 19.42 1.69 -5.65
C ASP A 199 19.00 3.03 -5.04
N LEU A 200 18.39 2.97 -3.86
CA LEU A 200 17.83 4.12 -3.17
C LEU A 200 18.91 5.16 -2.82
N ILE A 201 20.09 4.72 -2.38
CA ILE A 201 21.14 5.63 -1.92
C ILE A 201 21.72 6.38 -3.11
N LYS A 202 22.01 5.67 -4.21
CA LYS A 202 22.49 6.30 -5.46
C LYS A 202 21.46 7.29 -6.00
N PHE A 203 20.19 6.89 -6.01
CA PHE A 203 19.11 7.74 -6.51
C PHE A 203 18.95 9.02 -5.68
N VAL A 204 18.89 8.91 -4.34
CA VAL A 204 18.79 10.08 -3.44
C VAL A 204 19.98 11.02 -3.63
N ARG A 205 21.21 10.49 -3.70
CA ARG A 205 22.42 11.31 -3.87
C ARG A 205 22.55 11.96 -5.24
N SER A 206 21.85 11.47 -6.27
CA SER A 206 21.79 12.12 -7.58
C SER A 206 20.94 13.39 -7.61
N TYR A 207 20.07 13.58 -6.62
CA TYR A 207 19.18 14.75 -6.58
C TYR A 207 19.94 16.02 -6.17
N PRO A 208 19.59 17.19 -6.74
CA PRO A 208 20.26 18.44 -6.40
C PRO A 208 20.22 18.72 -4.88
N ASN A 209 21.35 19.11 -4.30
CA ASN A 209 21.55 19.37 -2.87
C ASN A 209 21.45 18.15 -1.94
N SER A 210 21.41 16.92 -2.48
CA SER A 210 21.34 15.67 -1.70
C SER A 210 22.61 14.81 -1.79
N ASP A 211 23.68 15.31 -2.42
CA ASP A 211 24.93 14.57 -2.70
C ASP A 211 25.69 14.16 -1.43
N LYS A 212 25.56 14.95 -0.35
CA LYS A 212 26.27 14.76 0.92
C LYS A 212 25.36 14.34 2.07
N VAL A 213 24.11 14.02 1.78
CA VAL A 213 23.16 13.61 2.80
C VAL A 213 23.63 12.28 3.40
N GLU A 214 23.71 12.24 4.72
CA GLU A 214 24.09 11.04 5.47
C GLU A 214 22.86 10.19 5.83
N SER A 215 21.67 10.82 5.91
CA SER A 215 20.41 10.13 6.16
C SER A 215 19.26 10.65 5.32
N ILE A 216 18.37 9.75 4.89
CA ILE A 216 17.16 10.12 4.15
C ILE A 216 16.35 11.19 4.89
N ARG A 217 16.41 11.24 6.24
CA ARG A 217 15.72 12.27 7.04
C ARG A 217 16.22 13.70 6.82
N GLU A 218 17.41 13.90 6.25
CA GLU A 218 17.95 15.22 5.95
C GLU A 218 17.43 15.78 4.62
N VAL A 219 16.80 14.94 3.79
CA VAL A 219 16.14 15.35 2.54
C VAL A 219 14.95 16.23 2.87
N LYS A 220 14.72 17.29 2.08
CA LYS A 220 13.57 18.17 2.29
C LYS A 220 12.29 17.56 1.73
N ASN A 221 11.15 17.99 2.27
CA ASN A 221 9.84 17.54 1.83
C ASN A 221 9.64 17.73 0.30
N LEU A 222 10.03 18.90 -0.23
CA LEU A 222 9.96 19.19 -1.66
C LEU A 222 10.78 18.19 -2.50
N GLU A 223 12.03 17.94 -2.10
CA GLU A 223 12.92 17.00 -2.80
C GLU A 223 12.32 15.59 -2.77
N GLY A 224 11.77 15.14 -1.64
CA GLY A 224 11.05 13.88 -1.53
C GLY A 224 9.84 13.77 -2.47
N ARG A 225 9.06 14.84 -2.65
CA ARG A 225 7.94 14.84 -3.64
C ARG A 225 8.45 14.70 -5.07
N LEU A 226 9.51 15.43 -5.41
CA LEU A 226 10.11 15.37 -6.74
C LEU A 226 10.68 13.98 -7.02
N MET A 227 11.36 13.37 -6.03
CA MET A 227 11.87 12.00 -6.09
C MET A 227 10.76 11.00 -6.39
N ILE A 228 9.64 11.06 -5.66
CA ILE A 228 8.51 10.14 -5.86
C ILE A 228 7.90 10.30 -7.26
N ASN A 229 7.76 11.53 -7.74
CA ASN A 229 7.27 11.78 -9.10
C ASN A 229 8.23 11.24 -10.16
N LYS A 230 9.54 11.34 -9.95
CA LYS A 230 10.54 10.79 -10.86
C LYS A 230 10.55 9.25 -10.84
N LEU A 231 10.48 8.63 -9.66
CA LEU A 231 10.34 7.17 -9.53
C LEU A 231 9.04 6.66 -10.18
N SER A 232 7.96 7.44 -10.13
CA SER A 232 6.72 7.11 -10.83
C SER A 232 6.89 7.14 -12.36
N SER A 233 7.81 7.97 -12.89
CA SER A 233 8.10 7.98 -14.34
C SER A 233 8.84 6.72 -14.78
N PHE A 234 9.73 6.17 -13.95
CA PHE A 234 10.46 4.93 -14.24
C PHE A 234 9.55 3.72 -14.44
N GLN A 235 8.36 3.70 -13.84
CA GLN A 235 7.37 2.64 -14.10
C GLN A 235 6.90 2.59 -15.56
N ARG A 236 6.93 3.73 -16.26
CA ARG A 236 6.50 3.85 -17.67
C ARG A 236 7.70 3.85 -18.62
N GLU A 237 8.77 4.53 -18.22
CA GLU A 237 9.95 4.80 -19.06
C GLU A 237 11.03 3.71 -18.94
N GLY A 238 10.97 2.89 -17.89
CA GLY A 238 12.04 1.98 -17.50
C GLY A 238 13.03 2.65 -16.55
N THR A 239 13.70 1.83 -15.73
CA THR A 239 14.72 2.28 -14.79
C THR A 239 16.04 2.55 -15.51
N PRO A 240 16.66 3.73 -15.34
CA PRO A 240 17.99 4.00 -15.89
C PRO A 240 19.06 3.06 -15.31
N GLU A 241 19.97 2.56 -16.16
CA GLU A 241 21.01 1.59 -15.78
C GLU A 241 21.89 2.06 -14.61
N GLU A 242 22.14 3.37 -14.52
CA GLU A 242 22.95 3.99 -13.46
C GLU A 242 22.36 3.81 -12.05
N PHE A 243 21.05 3.58 -11.96
CA PHE A 243 20.32 3.43 -10.71
C PHE A 243 19.89 2.00 -10.42
N VAL A 244 20.19 1.02 -11.28
CA VAL A 244 19.71 -0.36 -11.08
C VAL A 244 20.39 -1.02 -9.87
N GLY A 245 19.60 -1.80 -9.12
CA GLY A 245 20.07 -2.66 -8.03
C GLY A 245 19.57 -2.22 -6.66
N TYR A 246 18.31 -2.55 -6.34
CA TYR A 246 17.75 -2.27 -5.02
C TYR A 246 18.49 -3.04 -3.91
N ASN A 247 18.88 -2.34 -2.84
CA ASN A 247 19.50 -2.92 -1.65
C ASN A 247 18.50 -2.91 -0.48
N ASP A 248 18.09 -4.08 0.03
CA ASP A 248 17.18 -4.20 1.17
C ASP A 248 17.74 -3.60 2.49
N ASN A 249 19.08 -3.52 2.63
CA ASN A 249 19.75 -3.04 3.83
C ASN A 249 20.08 -1.54 3.80
N TRP A 250 19.50 -0.79 2.86
CA TRP A 250 19.74 0.64 2.72
C TRP A 250 19.45 1.42 4.01
N GLU A 251 18.53 0.96 4.86
CA GLU A 251 18.17 1.63 6.13
C GLU A 251 19.33 1.62 7.13
N GLU A 252 20.14 0.56 7.14
CA GLU A 252 21.31 0.45 8.00
C GLU A 252 22.49 1.23 7.42
N GLU A 253 22.64 1.24 6.09
CA GLU A 253 23.73 1.91 5.37
C GLU A 253 23.55 3.42 5.27
N PHE A 254 22.31 3.87 5.13
CA PHE A 254 21.94 5.27 4.91
C PHE A 254 21.23 5.88 6.12
N GLY A 255 20.74 5.12 7.09
CA GLY A 255 20.09 5.67 8.27
C GLY A 255 18.67 6.22 8.02
N VAL A 256 17.74 5.78 8.87
CA VAL A 256 16.33 6.19 8.92
C VAL A 256 15.95 6.66 10.31
#